data_AF-A0A8T4XJU6-F1
#
_entry.id   AF-A0A8T4XJU6-F1
#
_cell.length_a   1.000
_cell.length_b   1.000
_cell.length_c   1.000
_cell.angle_alpha   90.00
_cell.angle_beta   90.00
_cell.angle_gamma   90.00
#
_symmetry.space_group_name_H-M   'P 1'
#
loop_
_entity.id
_entity.type
_entity.pdbx_description
1 polymer ?
#
loop_
_entity_poly.entity_id
_entity_poly.type
_entity_poly.pdbx_seq_one_letter_code
_entity_poly.pdbx_strand_id
1 'polypeptide(L)'
;VKGFVIIDATEPLAPPKVLRKEFEVGEGLWLHHNVHYGSYMNDISKRYGTAYVTWNFETNEPVYAVTRYNVGFDLIRRYETPIVYNEEGSLYPQAETLQEIPPWITQVYDENWLEEMINEMGNFRRGDGFDYWAGGFLWFIPPSRERFEMTEDTRYILDPETGDVVALVCVNPVGNKRTLSGVFKATRSSIHFYDYRQANYISGMTAEDLVEGRLPKPAAGLYDAEMPLLYPVQISPGIYRLVWYVPIYWREGVGGKDETIYLAGFAIVDAEETSKIAIKMHEEGMSSEQLVRATRLEFLKLFGVITKIEVTAKVLGKYEYVVDGTTHIVLRLENATYQWVEATPKDLPTLQWNKLMATKEDDTVTVQLEKRGEKWIITAFENPNV
;
A
#
# COMPACT_ATOMS: atom_id res chain seq x y z
N VAL A 1 3.69 24.04 12.02
CA VAL A 1 2.73 23.16 11.32
C VAL A 1 3.42 21.91 10.76
N LYS A 2 3.53 20.85 11.58
CA LYS A 2 3.79 19.49 11.08
C LYS A 2 2.43 18.80 11.02
N GLY A 3 2.11 18.13 9.93
CA GLY A 3 0.79 17.51 9.74
C GLY A 3 0.92 16.14 9.08
N PHE A 4 0.04 15.22 9.45
CA PHE A 4 -0.08 13.93 8.75
C PHE A 4 -0.83 14.16 7.43
N VAL A 5 -0.33 13.56 6.35
CA VAL A 5 -1.00 13.51 5.04
C VAL A 5 -1.42 12.06 4.82
N ILE A 6 -2.73 11.84 4.69
CA ILE A 6 -3.31 10.51 4.43
C ILE A 6 -3.64 10.43 2.94
N ILE A 7 -3.14 9.37 2.28
CA ILE A 7 -3.36 9.09 0.86
C ILE A 7 -3.99 7.70 0.74
N ASP A 8 -5.07 7.57 -0.03
CA ASP A 8 -5.70 6.29 -0.33
C ASP A 8 -4.98 5.60 -1.50
N ALA A 9 -4.40 4.42 -1.25
CA ALA A 9 -3.66 3.67 -2.26
C ALA A 9 -4.57 3.00 -3.32
N THR A 10 -5.85 2.81 -3.00
CA THR A 10 -6.84 2.08 -3.81
C THR A 10 -7.69 3.00 -4.67
N GLU A 11 -8.01 4.17 -4.13
CA GLU A 11 -8.69 5.26 -4.81
C GLU A 11 -7.74 6.43 -4.95
N PRO A 12 -6.75 6.29 -5.84
CA PRO A 12 -5.69 7.25 -5.83
C PRO A 12 -6.22 8.61 -6.24
N LEU A 13 -7.42 8.74 -6.84
CA LEU A 13 -8.08 9.98 -7.29
C LEU A 13 -8.67 10.88 -6.17
N ALA A 14 -8.76 10.39 -4.94
CA ALA A 14 -9.39 11.12 -3.84
C ALA A 14 -8.45 12.20 -3.25
N PRO A 15 -8.95 13.41 -2.91
CA PRO A 15 -8.12 14.45 -2.30
C PRO A 15 -7.55 14.01 -0.94
N PRO A 16 -6.24 14.26 -0.66
CA PRO A 16 -5.61 13.83 0.57
C PRO A 16 -6.18 14.56 1.78
N LYS A 17 -6.25 13.87 2.91
CA LYS A 17 -6.67 14.46 4.20
C LYS A 17 -5.44 15.01 4.91
N VAL A 18 -5.45 16.31 5.20
CA VAL A 18 -4.37 17.01 5.92
C VAL A 18 -4.80 17.30 7.36
N LEU A 19 -4.14 16.68 8.33
CA LEU A 19 -4.36 16.94 9.75
C LEU A 19 -3.41 18.05 10.21
N ARG A 20 -3.96 19.24 10.56
CA ARG A 20 -3.18 20.39 11.05
C ARG A 20 -3.30 20.51 12.58
N LYS A 21 -2.43 19.84 13.32
CA LYS A 21 -2.24 20.03 14.77
C LYS A 21 -0.74 20.04 15.04
N GLU A 22 -0.27 20.85 15.98
CA GLU A 22 1.13 20.75 16.43
C GLU A 22 1.23 19.65 17.48
N PHE A 23 2.19 18.75 17.28
CA PHE A 23 2.47 17.63 18.17
C PHE A 23 3.98 17.46 18.27
N GLU A 24 4.43 17.07 19.46
CA GLU A 24 5.81 16.64 19.68
C GLU A 24 5.92 15.15 19.28
N VAL A 25 6.96 14.79 18.52
CA VAL A 25 7.13 13.44 17.95
C VAL A 25 8.25 12.72 18.67
N GLY A 26 7.94 11.62 19.37
CA GLY A 26 8.91 10.69 19.96
C GLY A 26 8.49 10.16 21.33
N GLU A 27 8.99 8.97 21.69
CA GLU A 27 8.63 8.25 22.92
C GLU A 27 8.91 9.03 24.23
N GLY A 28 9.88 9.95 24.22
CA GLY A 28 10.30 10.70 25.40
C GLY A 28 9.73 12.12 25.51
N LEU A 29 8.87 12.54 24.58
CA LEU A 29 8.53 13.96 24.40
C LEU A 29 7.13 14.34 24.90
N TRP A 30 6.25 13.40 25.23
CA TRP A 30 5.04 13.73 25.96
C TRP A 30 5.28 13.76 27.47
N LEU A 31 5.37 14.98 28.01
CA LEU A 31 5.47 15.30 29.45
C LEU A 31 6.62 14.60 30.20
N HIS A 32 7.68 14.19 29.49
CA HIS A 32 8.79 13.37 30.02
C HIS A 32 8.41 11.96 30.49
N HIS A 33 7.28 11.42 30.02
CA HIS A 33 6.87 10.07 30.35
C HIS A 33 7.44 9.08 29.33
N ASN A 34 8.45 8.33 29.74
CA ASN A 34 8.85 7.12 29.02
C ASN A 34 7.67 6.14 29.08
N VAL A 35 6.93 6.06 27.99
CA VAL A 35 5.70 5.27 27.90
C VAL A 35 5.96 3.79 28.18
N HIS A 36 7.03 3.22 27.65
CA HIS A 36 7.42 1.82 27.92
C HIS A 36 7.71 1.60 29.39
N TYR A 37 8.41 2.53 30.02
CA TYR A 37 8.67 2.48 31.46
C TYR A 37 7.38 2.61 32.27
N GLY A 38 6.48 3.53 31.89
CA GLY A 38 5.18 3.70 32.53
C GLY A 38 4.31 2.44 32.40
N SER A 39 4.26 1.85 31.21
CA SER A 39 3.57 0.59 30.96
C SER A 39 4.17 -0.55 31.78
N TYR A 40 5.50 -0.69 31.78
CA TYR A 40 6.21 -1.68 32.59
C TYR A 40 5.92 -1.53 34.08
N MET A 41 5.95 -0.31 34.62
CA MET A 41 5.66 -0.06 36.03
C MET A 41 4.21 -0.36 36.39
N ASN A 42 3.27 -0.25 35.45
CA ASN A 42 1.87 -0.62 35.66
C ASN A 42 1.66 -2.14 35.68
N ASP A 43 2.31 -2.88 34.77
CA ASP A 43 2.25 -4.35 34.76
C ASP A 43 3.57 -4.98 34.26
N ILE A 44 4.42 -5.35 35.23
CA ILE A 44 5.72 -5.99 34.99
C ILE A 44 5.61 -7.41 34.41
N SER A 45 4.42 -8.00 34.37
CA SER A 45 4.22 -9.35 33.81
C SER A 45 4.14 -9.37 32.28
N LYS A 46 3.97 -8.19 31.67
CA LYS A 46 3.86 -8.03 30.21
C LYS A 46 5.17 -7.55 29.61
N ARG A 47 5.28 -7.76 28.31
CA ARG A 47 6.29 -7.14 27.45
C ARG A 47 5.59 -6.09 26.61
N TYR A 48 6.24 -4.95 26.48
CA TYR A 48 5.76 -3.80 25.74
C TYR A 48 6.61 -3.65 24.50
N GLY A 49 5.92 -3.55 23.36
CA GLY A 49 6.48 -3.63 22.02
C GLY A 49 6.58 -2.26 21.37
N THR A 50 6.29 -2.17 20.07
CA THR A 50 6.20 -0.90 19.34
C THR A 50 5.16 0.03 19.98
N ALA A 51 5.50 1.32 20.05
CA ALA A 51 4.57 2.34 20.44
C ALA A 51 4.55 3.53 19.47
N TYR A 52 3.35 4.06 19.24
CA TYR A 52 3.10 5.00 18.15
C TYR A 52 1.94 5.94 18.46
N VAL A 53 1.98 7.12 17.85
CA VAL A 53 0.89 8.09 17.90
C VAL A 53 -0.16 7.68 16.87
N THR A 54 -1.42 7.63 17.27
CA THR A 54 -2.57 7.52 16.38
C THR A 54 -3.61 8.58 16.69
N TRP A 55 -4.66 8.68 15.88
CA TRP A 55 -5.71 9.68 16.01
C TRP A 55 -7.04 9.03 16.37
N ASN A 56 -7.55 9.29 17.57
CA ASN A 56 -8.88 8.84 17.93
C ASN A 56 -9.91 9.69 17.17
N PHE A 57 -10.61 9.09 16.19
CA PHE A 57 -11.61 9.80 15.38
C PHE A 57 -12.89 10.15 16.15
N GLU A 58 -13.14 9.52 17.30
CA GLU A 58 -14.32 9.75 18.13
C GLU A 58 -14.15 11.01 19.00
N THR A 59 -12.97 11.17 19.60
CA THR A 59 -12.63 12.35 20.42
C THR A 59 -11.94 13.44 19.63
N ASN A 60 -11.46 13.13 18.42
CA ASN A 60 -10.66 13.99 17.56
C ASN A 60 -9.36 14.48 18.22
N GLU A 61 -8.73 13.59 18.98
CA GLU A 61 -7.49 13.85 19.72
C GLU A 61 -6.41 12.82 19.35
N PRO A 62 -5.13 13.22 19.33
CA PRO A 62 -4.04 12.27 19.23
C PRO A 62 -3.93 11.47 20.53
N VAL A 63 -3.66 10.18 20.37
CA VAL A 63 -3.49 9.24 21.47
C VAL A 63 -2.27 8.38 21.19
N TYR A 64 -1.75 7.74 22.23
CA TYR A 64 -0.55 6.94 22.13
C TYR A 64 -0.86 5.47 22.36
N ALA A 65 -0.70 4.65 21.33
CA ALA A 65 -0.93 3.22 21.40
C ALA A 65 0.39 2.49 21.67
N VAL A 66 0.36 1.53 22.59
CA VAL A 66 1.48 0.67 22.95
C VAL A 66 1.05 -0.77 22.76
N THR A 67 1.72 -1.47 21.84
CA THR A 67 1.51 -2.90 21.64
C THR A 67 2.13 -3.69 22.79
N ARG A 68 1.58 -4.87 23.09
CA ARG A 68 2.09 -5.72 24.16
C ARG A 68 1.83 -7.20 23.88
N TYR A 69 2.61 -8.03 24.57
CA TYR A 69 2.44 -9.47 24.61
C TYR A 69 2.83 -10.00 25.99
N ASN A 70 2.37 -11.20 26.31
CA ASN A 70 2.77 -11.91 27.51
C ASN A 70 3.68 -13.09 27.16
N VAL A 71 4.48 -13.52 28.13
CA VAL A 71 5.23 -14.78 28.04
C VAL A 71 4.67 -15.68 29.13
N GLY A 72 3.99 -16.75 28.73
CA GLY A 72 3.44 -17.71 29.68
C GLY A 72 4.54 -18.48 30.42
N PHE A 73 4.18 -19.17 31.51
CA PHE A 73 5.10 -20.09 32.20
C PHE A 73 5.59 -21.23 31.32
N ASP A 74 4.85 -21.51 30.23
CA ASP A 74 5.22 -22.43 29.17
C ASP A 74 6.19 -21.84 28.13
N LEU A 75 6.69 -20.62 28.38
CA LEU A 75 7.57 -19.85 27.52
C LEU A 75 6.96 -19.48 26.16
N ILE A 76 5.64 -19.65 25.99
CA ILE A 76 4.94 -19.26 24.79
C ILE A 76 4.62 -17.77 24.86
N ARG A 77 5.06 -17.03 23.85
CA ARG A 77 4.77 -15.59 23.67
C ARG A 77 3.36 -15.46 23.07
N ARG A 78 2.41 -14.89 23.81
CA ARG A 78 1.04 -14.65 23.31
C ARG A 78 0.80 -13.16 23.21
N TYR A 79 0.34 -12.72 22.05
CA TYR A 79 -0.06 -11.33 21.83
C TYR A 79 -1.17 -10.92 22.82
N GLU A 80 -1.26 -9.63 23.10
CA GLU A 80 -2.36 -9.04 23.84
C GLU A 80 -2.85 -7.77 23.15
N THR A 81 -4.06 -7.34 23.51
CA THR A 81 -4.62 -6.08 22.99
C THR A 81 -3.69 -4.92 23.36
N PRO A 82 -3.44 -3.97 22.44
CA PRO A 82 -2.70 -2.75 22.73
C PRO A 82 -3.36 -1.95 23.86
N ILE A 83 -2.56 -1.17 24.56
CA ILE A 83 -3.05 -0.18 25.52
C ILE A 83 -2.90 1.21 24.94
N VAL A 84 -3.78 2.12 25.33
CA VAL A 84 -3.81 3.49 24.79
C VAL A 84 -3.72 4.50 25.92
N TYR A 85 -2.89 5.52 25.71
CA TYR A 85 -2.70 6.65 26.62
C TYR A 85 -3.18 7.95 25.98
N ASN A 86 -3.76 8.83 26.78
CA ASN A 86 -4.12 10.19 26.36
C ASN A 86 -2.94 11.17 26.52
N GLU A 87 -3.17 12.46 26.24
CA GLU A 87 -2.14 13.51 26.36
C GLU A 87 -1.57 13.68 27.77
N GLU A 88 -2.36 13.36 28.79
CA GLU A 88 -1.97 13.44 30.19
C GLU A 88 -1.34 12.14 30.74
N GLY A 89 -1.10 11.13 29.89
CA GLY A 89 -0.55 9.83 30.31
C GLY A 89 -1.53 8.94 31.07
N SER A 90 -2.82 9.27 31.05
CA SER A 90 -3.90 8.45 31.59
C SER A 90 -4.30 7.36 30.60
N LEU A 91 -4.64 6.18 31.10
CA LEU A 91 -5.07 5.05 30.28
C LEU A 91 -6.50 5.24 29.78
N TYR A 92 -6.71 5.00 28.49
CA TYR A 92 -8.04 4.74 27.94
C TYR A 92 -8.57 3.37 28.41
N PRO A 93 -9.90 3.16 28.34
CA PRO A 93 -10.49 1.84 28.52
C PRO A 93 -9.80 0.80 27.61
N GLN A 94 -9.36 -0.31 28.21
CA GLN A 94 -8.67 -1.37 27.48
C GLN A 94 -9.70 -2.29 26.79
N ALA A 95 -9.45 -2.63 25.54
CA ALA A 95 -10.18 -3.69 24.87
C ALA A 95 -9.79 -5.05 25.46
N GLU A 96 -10.76 -5.93 25.71
CA GLU A 96 -10.49 -7.29 26.20
C GLU A 96 -10.11 -8.21 25.03
N THR A 97 -10.71 -7.98 23.86
CA THR A 97 -10.49 -8.76 22.65
C THR A 97 -9.98 -7.90 21.50
N LEU A 98 -9.31 -8.51 20.52
CA LEU A 98 -8.84 -7.78 19.34
C LEU A 98 -10.00 -7.17 18.52
N GLN A 99 -11.18 -7.81 18.56
CA GLN A 99 -12.37 -7.37 17.84
C GLN A 99 -12.98 -6.09 18.42
N GLU A 100 -12.74 -5.83 19.71
CA GLU A 100 -13.18 -4.62 20.40
C GLU A 100 -12.22 -3.44 20.19
N ILE A 101 -11.02 -3.69 19.66
CA ILE A 101 -10.04 -2.64 19.41
C ILE A 101 -10.62 -1.68 18.36
N PRO A 102 -10.72 -0.38 18.68
CA PRO A 102 -11.20 0.61 17.73
C PRO A 102 -10.38 0.64 16.43
N PRO A 103 -11.02 0.96 15.29
CA PRO A 103 -10.37 0.94 13.98
C PRO A 103 -9.24 1.97 13.84
N TRP A 104 -9.25 3.01 14.66
CA TRP A 104 -8.18 4.01 14.70
C TRP A 104 -6.88 3.50 15.35
N ILE A 105 -6.88 2.33 16.00
CA ILE A 105 -5.64 1.65 16.42
C ILE A 105 -5.15 0.81 15.25
N THR A 106 -4.20 1.33 14.48
CA THR A 106 -3.77 0.75 13.20
C THR A 106 -2.83 -0.46 13.31
N GLN A 107 -2.07 -0.56 14.41
CA GLN A 107 -1.13 -1.65 14.65
C GLN A 107 -1.55 -2.41 15.91
N VAL A 108 -2.19 -3.56 15.68
CA VAL A 108 -2.74 -4.40 16.75
C VAL A 108 -1.77 -5.44 17.30
N TYR A 109 -0.75 -5.82 16.51
CA TYR A 109 0.31 -6.72 16.94
C TYR A 109 1.59 -5.92 17.17
N ASP A 110 2.37 -6.33 18.18
CA ASP A 110 3.75 -5.89 18.27
C ASP A 110 4.52 -6.40 17.06
N GLU A 111 5.28 -5.52 16.42
CA GLU A 111 6.03 -5.84 15.21
C GLU A 111 7.08 -6.91 15.51
N ASN A 112 7.94 -6.68 16.51
CA ASN A 112 8.97 -7.63 16.90
C ASN A 112 8.39 -9.00 17.24
N TRP A 113 7.32 -9.04 18.04
CA TRP A 113 6.63 -10.30 18.35
C TRP A 113 6.15 -11.01 17.09
N LEU A 114 5.50 -10.30 16.16
CA LEU A 114 4.98 -10.90 14.93
C LEU A 114 6.12 -11.47 14.07
N GLU A 115 7.19 -10.69 13.91
CA GLU A 115 8.37 -11.09 13.12
C GLU A 115 9.11 -12.27 13.72
N GLU A 116 9.31 -12.28 15.04
CA GLU A 116 9.96 -13.37 15.76
C GLU A 116 9.14 -14.65 15.63
N MET A 117 7.83 -14.59 15.86
CA MET A 117 6.95 -15.76 15.76
C MET A 117 6.91 -16.34 14.35
N ILE A 118 6.91 -15.48 13.32
CA ILE A 118 6.97 -15.91 11.91
C ILE A 118 8.32 -16.55 11.59
N ASN A 119 9.42 -15.95 12.03
CA ASN A 119 10.75 -16.51 11.82
C ASN A 119 10.96 -17.83 12.58
N GLU A 120 10.44 -17.96 13.80
CA GLU A 120 10.45 -19.23 14.55
C GLU A 120 9.65 -20.31 13.81
N MET A 121 8.44 -19.99 13.36
CA MET A 121 7.61 -20.89 12.55
C MET A 121 8.36 -21.35 11.29
N GLY A 122 8.97 -20.42 10.56
CA GLY A 122 9.73 -20.72 9.36
C GLY A 122 10.98 -21.57 9.62
N ASN A 123 11.68 -21.31 10.72
CA ASN A 123 12.91 -22.03 11.07
C ASN A 123 12.69 -23.50 11.38
N PHE A 124 11.57 -23.85 12.00
CA PHE A 124 11.25 -25.23 12.39
C PHE A 124 10.38 -25.97 11.37
N ARG A 125 9.96 -25.34 10.27
CA ARG A 125 9.02 -25.95 9.32
C ARG A 125 9.59 -27.16 8.58
N ARG A 126 8.87 -28.29 8.63
CA ARG A 126 9.14 -29.50 7.84
C ARG A 126 7.83 -30.26 7.56
N GLY A 127 7.43 -30.31 6.30
CA GLY A 127 6.15 -30.90 5.88
C GLY A 127 4.98 -30.14 6.48
N ASP A 128 3.98 -30.90 6.95
CA ASP A 128 2.78 -30.36 7.59
C ASP A 128 3.00 -29.99 9.08
N GLY A 129 4.24 -30.00 9.58
CA GLY A 129 4.54 -29.77 10.99
C GLY A 129 5.88 -29.08 11.26
N PHE A 130 6.35 -29.25 12.49
CA PHE A 130 7.56 -28.63 13.02
C PHE A 130 8.57 -29.67 13.47
N ASP A 131 9.84 -29.42 13.19
CA ASP A 131 10.98 -30.27 13.54
C ASP A 131 12.14 -29.39 14.05
N TYR A 132 12.62 -29.67 15.26
CA TYR A 132 13.80 -29.01 15.84
C TYR A 132 15.04 -29.12 14.96
N TRP A 133 15.15 -30.19 14.17
CA TRP A 133 16.25 -30.42 13.23
C TRP A 133 15.90 -30.02 11.80
N ALA A 134 14.88 -29.18 11.59
CA ALA A 134 14.57 -28.62 10.26
C ALA A 134 15.79 -27.87 9.67
N GLY A 135 16.63 -27.27 10.51
CA GLY A 135 17.90 -26.65 10.10
C GLY A 135 18.96 -27.62 9.56
N GLY A 136 18.75 -28.92 9.75
CA GLY A 136 19.72 -29.98 9.49
C GLY A 136 20.57 -30.30 10.73
N PHE A 137 21.14 -31.50 10.76
CA PHE A 137 22.04 -31.95 11.82
C PHE A 137 23.15 -32.83 11.24
N LEU A 138 24.37 -32.29 11.23
CA LEU A 138 25.56 -32.93 10.66
C LEU A 138 25.28 -33.45 9.25
N TRP A 139 25.67 -34.69 8.95
CA TRP A 139 25.37 -35.38 7.69
C TRP A 139 24.16 -36.34 7.80
N PHE A 140 23.50 -36.41 8.95
CA PHE A 140 22.42 -37.37 9.23
C PHE A 140 21.04 -36.82 8.89
N ILE A 141 20.81 -35.53 9.11
CA ILE A 141 19.51 -34.89 8.85
C ILE A 141 19.73 -33.76 7.84
N PRO A 142 19.20 -33.88 6.61
CA PRO A 142 19.28 -32.79 5.66
C PRO A 142 18.38 -31.61 6.08
N PRO A 143 18.79 -30.36 5.80
CA PRO A 143 17.94 -29.20 6.00
C PRO A 143 16.61 -29.33 5.26
N SER A 144 15.53 -28.93 5.90
CA SER A 144 14.21 -28.83 5.30
C SER A 144 14.19 -27.75 4.23
N ARG A 145 13.62 -28.07 3.06
CA ARG A 145 13.43 -27.13 1.94
C ARG A 145 12.21 -26.23 2.12
N GLU A 146 11.43 -26.46 3.18
CA GLU A 146 10.19 -25.73 3.47
C GLU A 146 10.38 -24.60 4.48
N ARG A 147 11.61 -24.45 4.96
CA ARG A 147 11.98 -23.34 5.83
C ARG A 147 11.93 -22.03 5.06
N PHE A 148 11.47 -21.00 5.74
CA PHE A 148 11.46 -19.64 5.26
C PHE A 148 11.98 -18.70 6.35
N GLU A 149 12.43 -17.52 5.94
CA GLU A 149 12.84 -16.44 6.82
C GLU A 149 12.30 -15.12 6.28
N MET A 150 12.05 -14.18 7.17
CA MET A 150 11.81 -12.80 6.78
C MET A 150 13.10 -12.19 6.27
N THR A 151 12.98 -11.40 5.21
CA THR A 151 14.08 -10.54 4.72
C THR A 151 13.66 -9.09 4.60
N GLU A 152 12.35 -8.85 4.62
CA GLU A 152 11.71 -7.56 4.52
C GLU A 152 11.00 -7.31 5.84
N ASP A 153 10.95 -6.04 6.22
CA ASP A 153 10.31 -5.56 7.43
C ASP A 153 8.78 -5.58 7.30
N THR A 154 8.07 -5.69 8.41
CA THR A 154 6.60 -5.76 8.46
C THR A 154 5.95 -4.52 7.85
N ARG A 155 4.83 -4.70 7.16
CA ARG A 155 4.10 -3.62 6.50
C ARG A 155 2.66 -3.55 6.99
N TYR A 156 2.31 -2.47 7.68
CA TYR A 156 0.93 -2.16 7.98
C TYR A 156 0.29 -1.43 6.80
N ILE A 157 -0.73 -2.05 6.21
CA ILE A 157 -1.41 -1.53 5.03
C ILE A 157 -2.92 -1.58 5.16
N LEU A 158 -3.60 -0.74 4.40
CA LEU A 158 -5.05 -0.81 4.26
C LEU A 158 -5.44 -1.96 3.34
N ASP A 159 -6.23 -2.89 3.88
CA ASP A 159 -6.83 -3.97 3.11
C ASP A 159 -7.95 -3.40 2.23
N PRO A 160 -7.85 -3.52 0.89
CA PRO A 160 -8.82 -2.91 -0.03
C PRO A 160 -10.22 -3.53 0.08
N GLU A 161 -10.33 -4.77 0.56
CA GLU A 161 -11.61 -5.48 0.65
C GLU A 161 -12.37 -5.13 1.93
N THR A 162 -11.64 -4.96 3.03
CA THR A 162 -12.22 -4.78 4.37
C THR A 162 -12.15 -3.34 4.87
N GLY A 163 -11.24 -2.53 4.32
CA GLY A 163 -10.94 -1.18 4.81
C GLY A 163 -10.26 -1.15 6.18
N ASP A 164 -9.79 -2.30 6.69
CA ASP A 164 -9.04 -2.39 7.95
C ASP A 164 -7.53 -2.37 7.69
N VAL A 165 -6.75 -1.97 8.70
CA VAL A 165 -5.30 -2.03 8.63
C VAL A 165 -4.84 -3.45 8.99
N VAL A 166 -4.07 -4.06 8.10
CA VAL A 166 -3.52 -5.42 8.25
C VAL A 166 -2.00 -5.37 8.21
N ALA A 167 -1.34 -6.25 8.96
CA ALA A 167 0.10 -6.43 8.86
C ALA A 167 0.40 -7.46 7.76
N LEU A 168 1.22 -7.10 6.79
CA LEU A 168 1.79 -7.98 5.79
C LEU A 168 3.24 -8.27 6.12
N VAL A 169 3.60 -9.54 6.10
CA VAL A 169 4.96 -10.00 6.31
C VAL A 169 5.35 -10.96 5.20
N CYS A 170 6.32 -10.54 4.39
CA CYS A 170 6.82 -11.33 3.27
C CYS A 170 7.98 -12.22 3.71
N VAL A 171 7.96 -13.49 3.28
CA VAL A 171 8.97 -14.47 3.67
C VAL A 171 9.57 -15.16 2.45
N ASN A 172 10.87 -15.43 2.52
CA ASN A 172 11.65 -16.03 1.46
C ASN A 172 12.21 -17.39 1.90
N PRO A 173 12.49 -18.34 1.00
CA PRO A 173 13.13 -19.58 1.36
C PRO A 173 14.49 -19.34 2.03
N VAL A 174 14.79 -20.09 3.09
CA VAL A 174 16.11 -20.00 3.75
C VAL A 174 17.22 -20.31 2.75
N GLY A 175 18.18 -19.40 2.62
CA GLY A 175 19.29 -19.52 1.66
C GLY A 175 18.98 -19.03 0.25
N ASN A 176 17.75 -18.58 -0.05
CA ASN A 176 17.43 -17.91 -1.31
C ASN A 176 16.52 -16.70 -1.07
N LYS A 177 17.14 -15.52 -0.97
CA LYS A 177 16.44 -14.24 -0.79
C LYS A 177 15.83 -13.66 -2.08
N ARG A 178 15.91 -14.38 -3.21
CA ARG A 178 15.47 -13.87 -4.53
C ARG A 178 14.02 -14.20 -4.88
N THR A 179 13.43 -15.15 -4.17
CA THR A 179 12.09 -15.68 -4.47
C THR A 179 11.21 -15.57 -3.24
N LEU A 180 9.94 -15.24 -3.44
CA LEU A 180 8.95 -15.17 -2.40
C LEU A 180 8.41 -16.57 -2.06
N SER A 181 8.57 -17.01 -0.82
CA SER A 181 8.01 -18.28 -0.34
C SER A 181 6.54 -18.14 0.03
N GLY A 182 6.12 -16.97 0.50
CA GLY A 182 4.77 -16.72 0.95
C GLY A 182 4.63 -15.39 1.66
N VAL A 183 3.40 -15.11 2.10
CA VAL A 183 3.06 -13.87 2.80
C VAL A 183 2.15 -14.21 3.97
N PHE A 184 2.44 -13.62 5.13
CA PHE A 184 1.51 -13.59 6.25
C PHE A 184 0.67 -12.33 6.18
N LYS A 185 -0.65 -12.48 6.34
CA LYS A 185 -1.60 -11.38 6.53
C LYS A 185 -2.19 -11.51 7.93
N ALA A 186 -1.77 -10.63 8.83
CA ALA A 186 -2.30 -10.53 10.18
C ALA A 186 -3.42 -9.49 10.21
N THR A 187 -4.63 -9.95 10.49
CA THR A 187 -5.83 -9.12 10.68
C THR A 187 -6.15 -9.03 12.18
N ARG A 188 -7.13 -8.21 12.56
CA ARG A 188 -7.63 -8.16 13.94
C ARG A 188 -8.24 -9.48 14.43
N SER A 189 -8.59 -10.41 13.54
CA SER A 189 -9.23 -11.67 13.94
C SER A 189 -8.30 -12.86 13.89
N SER A 190 -7.30 -12.84 13.00
CA SER A 190 -6.50 -14.02 12.68
C SER A 190 -5.26 -13.67 11.87
N ILE A 191 -4.29 -14.59 11.89
CA ILE A 191 -3.07 -14.53 11.08
C ILE A 191 -3.15 -15.64 10.04
N HIS A 192 -3.12 -15.27 8.77
CA HIS A 192 -3.17 -16.20 7.64
C HIS A 192 -1.81 -16.29 6.95
N PHE A 193 -1.39 -17.50 6.60
CA PHE A 193 -0.22 -17.73 5.76
C PHE A 193 -0.66 -18.13 4.35
N TYR A 194 -0.25 -17.36 3.35
CA TYR A 194 -0.46 -17.65 1.94
C TYR A 194 0.84 -18.23 1.37
N ASP A 195 0.78 -19.51 0.98
CA ASP A 195 1.93 -20.23 0.43
C ASP A 195 2.09 -19.94 -1.07
N TYR A 196 3.22 -19.33 -1.45
CA TYR A 196 3.51 -18.93 -2.82
C TYR A 196 4.67 -19.72 -3.45
N ARG A 197 5.13 -20.81 -2.83
CA ARG A 197 6.26 -21.62 -3.34
C ARG A 197 6.06 -22.14 -4.76
N GLN A 198 4.81 -22.36 -5.18
CA GLN A 198 4.48 -22.82 -6.54
C GLN A 198 4.19 -21.68 -7.53
N ALA A 199 4.07 -20.44 -7.04
CA ALA A 199 3.73 -19.28 -7.87
C ALA A 199 4.95 -18.65 -8.55
N ASN A 200 6.18 -19.01 -8.13
CA ASN A 200 7.44 -18.49 -8.67
C ASN A 200 7.57 -16.96 -8.61
N TYR A 201 6.97 -16.32 -7.60
CA TYR A 201 7.10 -14.88 -7.41
C TYR A 201 8.50 -14.48 -6.96
N ILE A 202 8.98 -13.34 -7.44
CA ILE A 202 10.20 -12.71 -6.94
C ILE A 202 9.97 -12.06 -5.58
N SER A 203 11.04 -11.96 -4.79
CA SER A 203 11.04 -11.21 -3.52
C SER A 203 11.05 -9.69 -3.76
N GLY A 204 10.71 -8.93 -2.73
CA GLY A 204 10.85 -7.48 -2.73
C GLY A 204 12.30 -7.05 -2.91
N MET A 205 13.25 -7.71 -2.26
CA MET A 205 14.69 -7.47 -2.49
C MET A 205 15.11 -7.63 -3.96
N THR A 206 14.47 -8.53 -4.69
CA THR A 206 14.74 -8.69 -6.13
C THR A 206 14.09 -7.57 -6.94
N ALA A 207 12.92 -7.10 -6.51
CA ALA A 207 12.27 -5.95 -7.12
C ALA A 207 13.12 -4.68 -6.93
N GLU A 208 13.70 -4.45 -5.75
CA GLU A 208 14.66 -3.37 -5.46
C GLU A 208 15.83 -3.41 -6.45
N ASP A 209 16.57 -4.53 -6.50
CA ASP A 209 17.72 -4.71 -7.40
C ASP A 209 17.37 -4.48 -8.88
N LEU A 210 16.19 -4.95 -9.32
CA LEU A 210 15.72 -4.77 -10.70
C LEU A 210 15.41 -3.30 -11.01
N VAL A 211 14.90 -2.54 -10.04
CA VAL A 211 14.60 -1.12 -10.18
C VAL A 211 15.90 -0.33 -10.22
N GLU A 212 16.79 -0.52 -9.24
CA GLU A 212 18.09 0.16 -9.18
C GLU A 212 18.95 -0.10 -10.41
N GLY A 213 18.97 -1.35 -10.88
CA GLY A 213 19.72 -1.74 -12.07
C GLY A 213 19.25 -1.06 -13.37
N ARG A 214 18.05 -0.47 -13.38
CA ARG A 214 17.50 0.27 -14.54
C ARG A 214 17.66 1.79 -14.40
N LEU A 215 18.08 2.30 -13.25
CA LEU A 215 18.27 3.73 -13.03
C LEU A 215 19.63 4.18 -13.58
N PRO A 216 19.72 5.38 -14.18
CA PRO A 216 20.98 5.92 -14.64
C PRO A 216 21.90 6.17 -13.44
N LYS A 217 23.19 5.85 -13.59
CA LYS A 217 24.19 6.18 -12.55
C LYS A 217 24.39 7.68 -12.49
N PRO A 218 24.11 8.34 -11.36
CA PRO A 218 24.30 9.77 -11.24
C PRO A 218 25.78 10.13 -11.08
N ALA A 219 26.11 11.41 -11.31
CA ALA A 219 27.46 11.94 -11.10
C ALA A 219 27.81 12.17 -9.62
N ALA A 220 26.80 12.38 -8.77
CA ALA A 220 26.89 12.50 -7.31
C ALA A 220 25.64 11.88 -6.69
N GLY A 221 25.71 11.42 -5.43
CA GLY A 221 24.62 10.70 -4.77
C GLY A 221 24.39 9.29 -5.33
N LEU A 222 23.32 8.64 -4.87
CA LEU A 222 22.85 7.36 -5.38
C LEU A 222 21.32 7.26 -5.30
N TYR A 223 20.74 6.47 -6.21
CA TYR A 223 19.37 6.02 -6.08
C TYR A 223 19.33 4.77 -5.20
N ASP A 224 18.34 4.71 -4.33
CA ASP A 224 18.14 3.64 -3.36
C ASP A 224 16.67 3.21 -3.43
N ALA A 225 16.43 1.96 -3.80
CA ALA A 225 15.09 1.38 -3.80
C ALA A 225 14.89 0.65 -2.47
N GLU A 226 13.93 1.07 -1.67
CA GLU A 226 13.73 0.51 -0.34
C GLU A 226 12.26 0.20 -0.06
N MET A 227 12.02 -0.71 0.87
CA MET A 227 10.69 -0.99 1.44
C MET A 227 9.61 -1.33 0.39
N PRO A 228 9.85 -2.27 -0.54
CA PRO A 228 8.88 -2.69 -1.52
C PRO A 228 7.63 -3.24 -0.84
N LEU A 229 6.47 -2.80 -1.31
CA LEU A 229 5.18 -3.23 -0.80
C LEU A 229 4.50 -4.15 -1.80
N LEU A 230 4.13 -5.36 -1.36
CA LEU A 230 3.37 -6.29 -2.17
C LEU A 230 1.89 -5.93 -2.17
N TYR A 231 1.30 -5.76 -3.35
CA TYR A 231 -0.12 -5.40 -3.46
C TYR A 231 -0.75 -5.98 -4.74
N PRO A 232 -2.04 -6.38 -4.70
CA PRO A 232 -2.74 -6.80 -5.91
C PRO A 232 -3.11 -5.60 -6.79
N VAL A 233 -2.87 -5.71 -8.09
CA VAL A 233 -3.29 -4.74 -9.10
C VAL A 233 -4.19 -5.43 -10.11
N GLN A 234 -5.41 -4.92 -10.24
CA GLN A 234 -6.30 -5.32 -11.32
C GLN A 234 -5.76 -4.80 -12.66
N ILE A 235 -5.31 -5.71 -13.53
CA ILE A 235 -4.82 -5.37 -14.87
C ILE A 235 -5.96 -5.35 -15.89
N SER A 236 -7.01 -6.14 -15.69
CA SER A 236 -8.24 -6.08 -16.48
C SER A 236 -9.41 -6.58 -15.64
N PRO A 237 -10.69 -6.38 -16.05
CA PRO A 237 -11.83 -6.82 -15.24
C PRO A 237 -11.71 -8.29 -14.82
N GLY A 238 -11.65 -8.53 -13.51
CA GLY A 238 -11.49 -9.86 -12.91
C GLY A 238 -10.09 -10.49 -12.99
N ILE A 239 -9.11 -9.83 -13.60
CA ILE A 239 -7.72 -10.32 -13.71
C ILE A 239 -6.81 -9.45 -12.86
N TYR A 240 -6.16 -10.08 -11.89
CA TYR A 240 -5.26 -9.43 -10.94
C TYR A 240 -3.84 -9.97 -11.10
N ARG A 241 -2.86 -9.06 -10.97
CA ARG A 241 -1.46 -9.38 -10.82
C ARG A 241 -1.01 -8.99 -9.43
N LEU A 242 -0.10 -9.76 -8.86
CA LEU A 242 0.59 -9.38 -7.64
C LEU A 242 1.83 -8.60 -8.03
N VAL A 243 2.02 -7.41 -7.46
CA VAL A 243 3.10 -6.51 -7.87
C VAL A 243 3.79 -5.90 -6.65
N TRP A 244 5.05 -5.55 -6.82
CA TRP A 244 5.83 -4.79 -5.84
C TRP A 244 5.77 -3.31 -6.17
N TYR A 245 5.27 -2.52 -5.22
CA TYR A 245 5.30 -1.06 -5.20
C TYR A 245 6.61 -0.64 -4.54
N VAL A 246 7.52 -0.06 -5.32
CA VAL A 246 8.90 0.19 -4.88
C VAL A 246 9.18 1.69 -4.91
N PRO A 247 9.22 2.39 -3.76
CA PRO A 247 9.66 3.78 -3.70
C PRO A 247 11.16 3.87 -3.99
N ILE A 248 11.55 4.93 -4.70
CA ILE A 248 12.94 5.19 -5.07
C ILE A 248 13.34 6.49 -4.37
N TYR A 249 14.32 6.39 -3.50
CA TYR A 249 14.92 7.53 -2.82
C TYR A 249 16.21 7.95 -3.50
N TRP A 250 16.53 9.23 -3.37
CA TRP A 250 17.87 9.73 -3.63
C TRP A 250 18.57 9.97 -2.31
N ARG A 251 19.80 9.48 -2.20
CA ARG A 251 20.68 9.70 -1.05
C ARG A 251 21.93 10.46 -1.47
N GLU A 252 22.23 11.52 -0.75
CA GLU A 252 23.48 12.28 -0.89
C GLU A 252 24.18 12.39 0.47
N GLY A 253 25.51 12.26 0.47
CA GLY A 253 26.30 12.40 1.70
C GLY A 253 26.24 11.20 2.66
N VAL A 254 25.96 9.99 2.16
CA VAL A 254 25.77 8.74 2.93
C VAL A 254 26.74 8.59 4.11
N GLY A 255 26.19 8.42 5.32
CA GLY A 255 26.96 8.24 6.55
C GLY A 255 27.62 9.51 7.12
N GLY A 256 27.37 10.67 6.49
CA GLY A 256 27.81 11.99 6.95
C GLY A 256 26.74 12.71 7.78
N LYS A 257 27.14 13.81 8.41
CA LYS A 257 26.22 14.69 9.17
C LYS A 257 25.21 15.43 8.29
N ASP A 258 25.50 15.52 6.99
CA ASP A 258 24.71 16.23 5.99
C ASP A 258 23.97 15.26 5.06
N GLU A 259 23.74 14.02 5.51
CA GLU A 259 22.97 13.03 4.74
C GLU A 259 21.58 13.57 4.42
N THR A 260 21.28 13.60 3.13
CA THR A 260 19.99 14.08 2.62
C THR A 260 19.31 12.95 1.87
N ILE A 261 18.09 12.62 2.30
CA ILE A 261 17.26 11.58 1.69
C ILE A 261 15.95 12.23 1.25
N TYR A 262 15.58 12.05 -0.02
CA TYR A 262 14.28 12.48 -0.53
C TYR A 262 13.72 11.49 -1.54
N LEU A 263 12.38 11.45 -1.66
CA LEU A 263 11.71 10.61 -2.65
C LEU A 263 12.02 11.13 -4.05
N ALA A 264 12.71 10.31 -4.84
CA ALA A 264 13.18 10.68 -6.18
C ALA A 264 12.37 10.03 -7.29
N GLY A 265 11.64 8.96 -7.00
CA GLY A 265 10.82 8.25 -7.98
C GLY A 265 10.00 7.14 -7.35
N PHE A 266 9.31 6.41 -8.21
CA PHE A 266 8.50 5.27 -7.84
C PHE A 266 8.50 4.25 -8.95
N ALA A 267 8.45 2.97 -8.58
CA ALA A 267 8.38 1.87 -9.52
C ALA A 267 7.29 0.86 -9.14
N ILE A 268 6.78 0.18 -10.15
CA ILE A 268 5.91 -0.99 -9.97
C ILE A 268 6.50 -2.13 -10.79
N VAL A 269 6.76 -3.25 -10.13
CA VAL A 269 7.38 -4.46 -10.67
C VAL A 269 6.38 -5.61 -10.58
N ASP A 270 6.10 -6.31 -11.68
CA ASP A 270 5.29 -7.53 -11.63
C ASP A 270 6.06 -8.63 -10.87
N ALA A 271 5.41 -9.26 -9.88
CA ALA A 271 6.06 -10.26 -9.05
C ALA A 271 6.33 -11.58 -9.79
N GLU A 272 5.59 -11.87 -10.87
CA GLU A 272 5.74 -13.07 -11.71
C GLU A 272 6.64 -12.81 -12.93
N GLU A 273 6.41 -11.67 -13.60
CA GLU A 273 7.06 -11.32 -14.88
C GLU A 273 8.03 -10.15 -14.74
N THR A 274 9.29 -10.43 -14.36
CA THR A 274 10.34 -9.44 -14.07
C THR A 274 10.71 -8.49 -15.23
N SER A 275 10.26 -8.78 -16.45
CA SER A 275 10.40 -7.88 -17.59
C SER A 275 9.45 -6.67 -17.50
N LYS A 276 8.30 -6.83 -16.85
CA LYS A 276 7.25 -5.80 -16.70
C LYS A 276 7.54 -4.92 -15.49
N ILE A 277 8.22 -3.82 -15.76
CA ILE A 277 8.56 -2.81 -14.76
C ILE A 277 8.20 -1.43 -15.33
N ALA A 278 7.46 -0.65 -14.56
CA ALA A 278 7.26 0.77 -14.80
C ALA A 278 8.05 1.56 -13.76
N ILE A 279 8.78 2.58 -14.21
CA ILE A 279 9.56 3.47 -13.34
C ILE A 279 9.25 4.89 -13.74
N LYS A 280 8.79 5.70 -12.78
CA LYS A 280 8.56 7.13 -12.95
C LYS A 280 9.43 7.90 -11.96
N MET A 281 10.18 8.87 -12.45
CA MET A 281 10.93 9.79 -11.60
C MET A 281 10.04 10.96 -11.19
N HIS A 282 10.29 11.49 -10.00
CA HIS A 282 9.58 12.64 -9.46
C HIS A 282 9.91 13.89 -10.31
N GLU A 283 8.87 14.58 -10.77
CA GLU A 283 8.98 15.83 -11.52
C GLU A 283 8.63 17.02 -10.62
N GLU A 284 9.15 18.21 -10.92
CA GLU A 284 8.87 19.39 -10.12
C GLU A 284 7.36 19.72 -10.10
N GLY A 285 6.81 20.00 -8.91
CA GLY A 285 5.38 20.29 -8.72
C GLY A 285 4.46 19.06 -8.69
N MET A 286 4.99 17.85 -8.89
CA MET A 286 4.24 16.61 -8.75
C MET A 286 4.06 16.25 -7.26
N SER A 287 2.86 15.84 -6.86
CA SER A 287 2.66 15.24 -5.54
C SER A 287 3.07 13.75 -5.54
N SER A 288 3.42 13.19 -4.38
CA SER A 288 3.71 11.75 -4.26
C SER A 288 2.56 10.86 -4.74
N GLU A 289 1.33 11.31 -4.53
CA GLU A 289 0.13 10.65 -5.04
C GLU A 289 0.10 10.65 -6.58
N GLN A 290 0.35 11.79 -7.22
CA GLN A 290 0.42 11.89 -8.68
C GLN A 290 1.53 11.00 -9.25
N LEU A 291 2.66 10.90 -8.56
CA LEU A 291 3.76 10.01 -8.91
C LEU A 291 3.32 8.54 -8.91
N VAL A 292 2.70 8.08 -7.81
CA VAL A 292 2.20 6.69 -7.70
C VAL A 292 1.12 6.41 -8.76
N ARG A 293 0.17 7.36 -8.97
CA ARG A 293 -0.86 7.27 -10.01
C ARG A 293 -0.25 7.10 -11.40
N ALA A 294 0.68 7.97 -11.78
CA ALA A 294 1.30 7.98 -13.09
C ALA A 294 2.06 6.67 -13.33
N THR A 295 2.83 6.23 -12.34
CA THR A 295 3.57 4.95 -12.40
C THR A 295 2.63 3.77 -12.60
N ARG A 296 1.49 3.74 -11.89
CA ARG A 296 0.47 2.69 -12.06
C ARG A 296 -0.11 2.68 -13.48
N LEU A 297 -0.42 3.84 -14.05
CA LEU A 297 -0.92 3.92 -15.42
C LEU A 297 0.12 3.43 -16.44
N GLU A 298 1.39 3.75 -16.24
CA GLU A 298 2.49 3.23 -17.07
C GLU A 298 2.63 1.71 -16.94
N PHE A 299 2.50 1.17 -15.73
CA PHE A 299 2.53 -0.27 -15.49
C PHE A 299 1.39 -0.99 -16.22
N LEU A 300 0.15 -0.49 -16.14
CA LEU A 300 -1.00 -1.09 -16.81
C LEU A 300 -0.83 -1.17 -18.34
N LYS A 301 -0.18 -0.17 -18.95
CA LYS A 301 0.12 -0.17 -20.39
C LYS A 301 1.00 -1.34 -20.82
N LEU A 302 1.84 -1.89 -19.92
CA LEU A 302 2.71 -3.04 -20.22
C LEU A 302 1.92 -4.32 -20.54
N PHE A 303 0.65 -4.38 -20.13
CA PHE A 303 -0.24 -5.52 -20.40
C PHE A 303 -1.10 -5.32 -21.65
N GLY A 304 -0.83 -4.27 -22.44
CA GLY A 304 -1.68 -3.88 -23.58
C GLY A 304 -3.07 -3.40 -23.14
N VAL A 305 -3.24 -3.14 -21.85
CA VAL A 305 -4.50 -2.69 -21.26
C VAL A 305 -4.60 -1.19 -21.49
N ILE A 306 -5.30 -0.82 -22.56
CA ILE A 306 -6.03 0.44 -22.57
C ILE A 306 -7.29 0.14 -21.76
N THR A 307 -7.36 0.59 -20.51
CA THR A 307 -8.56 0.46 -19.67
C THR A 307 -9.67 1.28 -20.32
N LYS A 308 -10.35 0.70 -21.31
CA LYS A 308 -11.58 1.22 -21.88
C LYS A 308 -12.68 0.88 -20.91
N ILE A 309 -13.07 1.86 -20.10
CA ILE A 309 -14.15 1.70 -19.14
C ILE A 309 -15.45 1.98 -19.89
N GLU A 310 -16.30 0.98 -20.04
CA GLU A 310 -17.61 1.18 -20.65
C GLU A 310 -18.63 1.61 -19.58
N VAL A 311 -19.29 2.74 -19.81
CA VAL A 311 -20.28 3.33 -18.91
C VAL A 311 -21.56 3.56 -19.69
N THR A 312 -22.68 3.02 -19.21
CA THR A 312 -24.02 3.37 -19.67
C THR A 312 -24.69 4.24 -18.63
N ALA A 313 -25.06 5.46 -18.98
CA ALA A 313 -25.67 6.43 -18.05
C ALA A 313 -26.55 7.44 -18.78
N LYS A 314 -27.45 8.09 -18.03
CA LYS A 314 -28.20 9.25 -18.52
C LYS A 314 -27.35 10.51 -18.54
N VAL A 315 -27.56 11.36 -19.53
CA VAL A 315 -26.91 12.67 -19.63
C VAL A 315 -27.69 13.69 -18.78
N LEU A 316 -27.06 14.19 -17.72
CA LEU A 316 -27.58 15.23 -16.84
C LEU A 316 -27.23 16.66 -17.28
N GLY A 317 -26.37 16.80 -18.28
CA GLY A 317 -25.88 18.09 -18.76
C GLY A 317 -24.88 17.93 -19.89
N LYS A 318 -24.87 18.89 -20.82
CA LYS A 318 -23.90 18.95 -21.92
C LYS A 318 -23.35 20.36 -22.06
N TYR A 319 -22.03 20.45 -22.15
CA TYR A 319 -21.30 21.71 -22.20
C TYR A 319 -20.32 21.69 -23.38
N GLU A 320 -20.15 22.83 -24.02
CA GLU A 320 -19.26 22.99 -25.16
C GLU A 320 -18.36 24.20 -24.93
N TYR A 321 -17.07 24.06 -25.22
CA TYR A 321 -16.11 25.16 -25.19
C TYR A 321 -15.00 24.93 -26.22
N VAL A 322 -14.24 26.00 -26.54
CA VAL A 322 -13.16 25.95 -27.52
C VAL A 322 -11.83 26.29 -26.85
N VAL A 323 -10.82 25.46 -27.06
CA VAL A 323 -9.43 25.69 -26.64
C VAL A 323 -8.52 25.43 -27.84
N ASP A 324 -7.63 26.38 -28.13
CA ASP A 324 -6.66 26.29 -29.24
C ASP A 324 -7.31 25.93 -30.60
N GLY A 325 -8.50 26.46 -30.85
CA GLY A 325 -9.27 26.20 -32.07
C GLY A 325 -9.89 24.80 -32.17
N THR A 326 -9.79 23.98 -31.13
CA THR A 326 -10.44 22.66 -31.03
C THR A 326 -11.69 22.78 -30.19
N THR A 327 -12.82 22.24 -30.67
CA THR A 327 -14.06 22.14 -29.89
C THR A 327 -13.96 20.97 -28.91
N HIS A 328 -14.31 21.23 -27.66
CA HIS A 328 -14.42 20.25 -26.59
C HIS A 328 -15.89 20.10 -26.20
N ILE A 329 -16.36 18.86 -26.09
CA ILE A 329 -17.69 18.55 -25.56
C ILE A 329 -17.51 17.82 -24.24
N VAL A 330 -18.19 18.30 -23.20
CA VAL A 330 -18.22 17.70 -21.87
C VAL A 330 -19.64 17.24 -21.57
N LEU A 331 -19.80 15.98 -21.19
CA LEU A 331 -21.05 15.45 -20.66
C LEU A 331 -20.95 15.31 -19.14
N ARG A 332 -22.02 15.72 -18.47
CA ARG A 332 -22.29 15.37 -17.08
C ARG A 332 -23.21 14.15 -17.07
N LEU A 333 -22.75 13.03 -16.54
CA LEU A 333 -23.49 11.77 -16.52
C LEU A 333 -24.15 11.52 -15.16
N GLU A 334 -25.25 10.78 -15.15
CA GLU A 334 -25.88 10.20 -13.96
C GLU A 334 -25.05 8.98 -13.50
N ASN A 335 -23.82 9.25 -13.09
CA ASN A 335 -22.87 8.25 -12.60
C ASN A 335 -22.00 8.90 -11.51
N ALA A 336 -21.89 8.24 -10.35
CA ALA A 336 -21.16 8.79 -9.21
C ALA A 336 -19.63 8.82 -9.42
N THR A 337 -19.10 7.91 -10.25
CA THR A 337 -17.65 7.72 -10.45
C THR A 337 -17.15 8.47 -11.69
N TYR A 338 -17.91 8.42 -12.79
CA TYR A 338 -17.57 8.99 -14.09
C TYR A 338 -18.51 10.14 -14.44
N GLN A 339 -18.70 11.04 -13.48
CA GLN A 339 -19.69 12.11 -13.60
C GLN A 339 -19.36 13.07 -14.75
N TRP A 340 -18.08 13.36 -15.00
CA TRP A 340 -17.64 14.34 -16.00
C TRP A 340 -16.73 13.67 -17.01
N VAL A 341 -17.16 13.66 -18.27
CA VAL A 341 -16.43 13.03 -19.38
C VAL A 341 -16.34 14.00 -20.55
N GLU A 342 -15.22 14.00 -21.26
CA GLU A 342 -14.89 14.97 -22.30
C GLU A 342 -14.47 14.29 -23.60
N ALA A 343 -14.75 14.90 -24.75
CA ALA A 343 -14.19 14.46 -26.03
C ALA A 343 -13.87 15.64 -26.93
N THR A 344 -12.93 15.43 -27.84
CA THR A 344 -12.63 16.30 -28.99
C THR A 344 -12.86 15.55 -30.31
N PRO A 345 -12.92 16.25 -31.46
CA PRO A 345 -13.05 15.59 -32.77
C PRO A 345 -11.93 14.60 -33.10
N LYS A 346 -10.78 14.66 -32.40
CA LYS A 346 -9.66 13.74 -32.60
C LYS A 346 -9.82 12.43 -31.83
N ASP A 347 -10.68 12.41 -30.81
CA ASP A 347 -10.85 11.26 -29.91
C ASP A 347 -11.87 10.25 -30.45
N LEU A 348 -12.76 10.68 -31.35
CA LEU A 348 -13.87 9.90 -31.85
C LEU A 348 -13.90 9.86 -33.39
N PRO A 349 -14.31 8.74 -34.02
CA PRO A 349 -14.66 8.72 -35.43
C PRO A 349 -15.78 9.73 -35.75
N THR A 350 -15.77 10.32 -36.94
CA THR A 350 -16.70 11.39 -37.35
C THR A 350 -18.18 11.07 -37.08
N LEU A 351 -18.60 9.82 -37.29
CA LEU A 351 -19.98 9.41 -37.00
C LEU A 351 -20.33 9.51 -35.51
N GLN A 352 -19.45 9.02 -34.64
CA GLN A 352 -19.63 9.07 -33.19
C GLN A 352 -19.51 10.50 -32.65
N TRP A 353 -18.60 11.30 -33.22
CA TRP A 353 -18.52 12.73 -32.93
C TRP A 353 -19.83 13.45 -33.25
N ASN A 354 -20.43 13.18 -34.41
CA ASN A 354 -21.73 13.76 -34.77
C ASN A 354 -22.86 13.31 -33.84
N LYS A 355 -22.86 12.04 -33.42
CA LYS A 355 -23.80 11.54 -32.40
C LYS A 355 -23.63 12.28 -31.07
N LEU A 356 -22.40 12.47 -30.62
CA LEU A 356 -22.09 13.24 -29.42
C LEU A 356 -22.58 14.69 -29.56
N MET A 357 -22.39 15.32 -30.72
CA MET A 357 -22.91 16.66 -31.01
C MET A 357 -24.45 16.74 -31.01
N ALA A 358 -25.15 15.69 -31.40
CA ALA A 358 -26.62 15.65 -31.43
C ALA A 358 -27.26 15.21 -30.09
N THR A 359 -26.47 14.64 -29.18
CA THR A 359 -26.93 14.19 -27.85
C THR A 359 -27.48 15.33 -27.01
N LYS A 360 -28.56 15.05 -26.27
CA LYS A 360 -29.28 15.98 -25.40
C LYS A 360 -29.29 15.51 -23.95
N GLU A 361 -29.71 16.40 -23.05
CA GLU A 361 -30.03 16.01 -21.68
C GLU A 361 -31.16 14.95 -21.68
N ASP A 362 -31.13 14.08 -20.67
CA ASP A 362 -31.99 12.89 -20.49
C ASP A 362 -31.74 11.71 -21.44
N ASP A 363 -30.94 11.88 -22.50
CA ASP A 363 -30.51 10.75 -23.34
C ASP A 363 -29.73 9.73 -22.51
N THR A 364 -29.98 8.45 -22.76
CA THR A 364 -29.14 7.37 -22.23
C THR A 364 -28.04 7.07 -23.25
N VAL A 365 -26.78 7.18 -22.83
CA VAL A 365 -25.60 7.00 -23.68
C VAL A 365 -24.75 5.84 -23.17
N THR A 366 -24.02 5.19 -24.08
CA THR A 366 -22.95 4.25 -23.74
C THR A 366 -21.62 4.83 -24.22
N VAL A 367 -20.69 5.00 -23.29
CA VAL A 367 -19.40 5.65 -23.53
C VAL A 367 -18.27 4.74 -23.12
N GLN A 368 -17.22 4.65 -23.94
CA GLN A 368 -15.95 4.06 -23.54
C GLN A 368 -14.98 5.17 -23.13
N LEU A 369 -14.49 5.10 -21.91
CA LEU A 369 -13.67 6.13 -21.29
C LEU A 369 -12.22 5.68 -21.15
N GLU A 370 -11.32 6.64 -21.32
CA GLU A 370 -9.90 6.53 -21.06
C GLU A 370 -9.47 7.73 -20.20
N LYS A 371 -8.66 7.53 -19.16
CA LYS A 371 -8.15 8.67 -18.37
C LYS A 371 -6.94 9.30 -19.07
N ARG A 372 -6.99 10.61 -19.34
CA ARG A 372 -5.84 11.39 -19.83
C ARG A 372 -5.62 12.62 -18.94
N GLY A 373 -4.54 12.60 -18.16
CA GLY A 373 -4.30 13.59 -17.11
C GLY A 373 -5.40 13.54 -16.05
N GLU A 374 -6.00 14.68 -15.72
CA GLU A 374 -7.12 14.76 -14.78
C GLU A 374 -8.51 14.57 -15.43
N LYS A 375 -8.57 14.33 -16.75
CA LYS A 375 -9.83 14.23 -17.50
C LYS A 375 -10.16 12.79 -17.89
N TRP A 376 -11.45 12.46 -17.87
CA TRP A 376 -11.97 11.26 -18.52
C TRP A 376 -12.32 11.58 -19.96
N ILE A 377 -11.64 10.92 -20.90
CA ILE A 377 -11.80 11.15 -22.33
C ILE A 377 -12.66 10.05 -22.93
N ILE A 378 -13.70 10.44 -23.68
CA ILE A 378 -14.54 9.52 -24.43
C ILE A 378 -13.75 9.06 -25.67
N THR A 379 -13.55 7.76 -25.79
CA THR A 379 -12.82 7.10 -26.88
C THR A 379 -13.70 6.23 -27.76
N ALA A 380 -14.92 5.92 -27.32
CA ALA A 380 -16.01 5.47 -28.15
C ALA A 380 -17.34 6.00 -27.59
N PHE A 381 -18.28 6.33 -28.47
CA PHE A 381 -19.56 6.93 -28.09
C PHE A 381 -20.71 6.32 -28.87
N GLU A 382 -21.77 5.94 -28.16
CA GLU A 382 -23.03 5.48 -28.73
C GLU A 382 -24.21 6.14 -28.00
N ASN A 383 -25.18 6.61 -28.78
CA ASN A 383 -26.44 7.14 -28.27
C ASN A 383 -27.56 6.53 -29.12
N PRO A 384 -28.32 5.54 -28.60
CA PRO A 384 -29.38 4.87 -29.35
C PRO A 384 -30.56 5.80 -29.69
N ASN A 385 -30.63 7.00 -29.12
CA ASN A 385 -31.69 7.98 -29.40
C ASN A 385 -31.41 8.85 -30.63
N VAL A 386 -30.24 8.70 -31.28
CA VAL A 386 -29.74 9.55 -32.36
C VAL A 386 -29.39 8.75 -33.62
#